data_AF-A0A1H5X2F0-F1
#
_entry.id   AF-A0A1H5X2F0-F1
#
_cell.length_a   1.000
_cell.length_b   1.000
_cell.length_c   1.000
_cell.angle_alpha   90.00
_cell.angle_beta   90.00
_cell.angle_gamma   90.00
#
_symmetry.space_group_name_H-M   'P 1'
#
loop_
_entity.id
_entity.type
_entity.pdbx_description
1 polymer ?
#
loop_
_entity_poly.entity_id
_entity_poly.type
_entity_poly.pdbx_seq_one_letter_code
_entity_poly.pdbx_strand_id
1 'polypeptide(L)'
;MPLLRLLSLVILTGLFGCSSEPDPANQDGKELYSYYCAGCHNESGDGSFLQGIPANNRTEFAESELVDVIRTGHPDLPDMPHFSQLSRMQASAIAQYLHRQLKK
;
A
#
# COMPACT_ATOMS: atom_id res chain seq x y z
N MET A 1 -31.55 27.92 49.46
CA MET A 1 -31.98 27.30 48.19
C MET A 1 -31.17 27.98 47.08
N PRO A 2 -30.41 27.23 46.27
CA PRO A 2 -28.98 27.09 46.47
C PRO A 2 -28.13 27.83 45.44
N LEU A 3 -27.05 28.47 45.88
CA LEU A 3 -25.96 28.94 45.01
C LEU A 3 -24.65 28.38 45.58
N LEU A 4 -24.34 27.13 45.23
CA LEU A 4 -23.12 26.45 45.64
C LEU A 4 -22.33 26.00 44.40
N ARG A 5 -21.31 26.80 44.10
CA ARG A 5 -19.98 26.46 43.54
C ARG A 5 -19.85 25.29 42.55
N LEU A 6 -19.47 25.66 41.32
CA LEU A 6 -18.47 25.05 40.42
C LEU A 6 -18.13 23.57 40.66
N LEU A 7 -18.50 22.71 39.71
CA LEU A 7 -17.71 21.54 39.35
C LEU A 7 -17.79 21.30 37.84
N SER A 8 -16.75 21.75 37.14
CA SER A 8 -16.41 21.30 35.79
C SER A 8 -16.03 19.82 35.84
N LEU A 9 -16.73 18.95 35.11
CA LEU A 9 -16.36 17.55 34.80
C LEU A 9 -17.49 17.03 33.88
N VAL A 10 -17.33 16.43 32.71
CA VAL A 10 -16.25 15.73 32.03
C VAL A 10 -16.53 15.97 30.54
N ILE A 11 -15.68 16.72 29.83
CA ILE A 11 -15.65 16.61 28.37
C ILE A 11 -15.05 15.22 28.14
N LEU A 12 -15.89 14.27 27.74
CA LEU A 12 -15.48 12.93 27.32
C LEU A 12 -14.65 13.13 26.06
N THR A 13 -13.36 13.33 26.28
CA THR A 13 -12.36 13.57 25.27
C THR A 13 -12.37 12.42 24.29
N GLY A 14 -12.69 12.75 23.04
CA GLY A 14 -12.56 11.86 21.92
C GLY A 14 -11.12 11.37 21.82
N LEU A 15 -10.94 10.09 22.12
CA LEU A 15 -9.79 9.31 21.71
C LEU A 15 -10.31 8.14 20.89
N PHE A 16 -10.96 8.46 19.76
CA PHE A 16 -10.81 7.62 18.57
C PHE A 16 -9.37 7.81 18.06
N GLY A 17 -8.40 7.35 18.86
CA GLY A 17 -7.05 7.15 18.39
C GLY A 17 -7.10 5.95 17.46
N CYS A 18 -7.20 6.18 16.16
CA CYS A 18 -6.76 5.19 15.19
C CYS A 18 -5.25 5.05 15.38
N SER A 19 -4.83 4.17 16.29
CA SER A 19 -3.43 3.81 16.45
C SER A 19 -2.96 3.21 15.13
N SER A 20 -2.36 4.04 14.29
CA SER A 20 -1.53 3.58 13.19
C SER A 20 -0.18 3.23 13.79
N GLU A 21 -0.14 2.16 14.58
CA GLU A 21 1.13 1.57 15.00
C GLU A 21 1.86 1.19 13.70
N PRO A 22 3.05 1.74 13.40
CA PRO A 22 3.84 1.25 12.29
C PRO A 22 4.24 -0.18 12.63
N ASP A 23 3.62 -1.16 11.96
CA ASP A 23 4.00 -2.56 12.10
C ASP A 23 5.50 -2.70 11.78
N PRO A 24 6.35 -3.25 12.65
CA PRO A 24 7.78 -3.41 12.36
C PRO A 24 8.09 -4.34 11.17
N ALA A 25 7.10 -4.98 10.56
CA ALA A 25 7.21 -5.67 9.27
C ALA A 25 6.87 -4.78 8.05
N ASN A 26 6.64 -3.49 8.27
CA ASN A 26 6.42 -2.44 7.29
C ASN A 26 7.76 -2.07 6.62
N GLN A 27 8.30 -3.00 5.83
CA GLN A 27 9.29 -2.63 4.83
C GLN A 27 8.67 -1.57 3.92
N ASP A 28 9.40 -0.50 3.65
CA ASP A 28 8.88 0.62 2.86
C ASP A 28 8.46 0.09 1.48
N GLY A 29 7.17 0.21 1.17
CA GLY A 29 6.60 -0.22 -0.11
C GLY A 29 7.31 0.43 -1.30
N LYS A 30 7.86 1.63 -1.13
CA LYS A 30 8.68 2.31 -2.14
C LYS A 30 10.02 1.60 -2.34
N GLU A 31 10.73 1.25 -1.27
CA GLU A 31 12.02 0.54 -1.36
C GLU A 31 11.84 -0.84 -1.99
N LEU A 32 10.80 -1.55 -1.56
CA LEU A 32 10.39 -2.82 -2.14
C LEU A 32 10.06 -2.67 -3.64
N TYR A 33 9.28 -1.67 -4.01
CA TYR A 33 8.94 -1.42 -5.41
C TYR A 33 10.19 -1.09 -6.25
N SER A 34 11.08 -0.23 -5.75
CA SER A 34 12.32 0.12 -6.43
C SER A 34 13.21 -1.11 -6.66
N TYR A 35 13.33 -1.98 -5.65
CA TYR A 35 14.15 -3.18 -5.74
C TYR A 35 13.56 -4.26 -6.66
N TYR A 36 12.26 -4.56 -6.53
CA TYR A 36 11.62 -5.69 -7.22
C TYR A 36 10.97 -5.33 -8.56
N CYS A 37 10.48 -4.10 -8.72
CA CYS A 37 9.53 -3.74 -9.78
C CYS A 37 10.07 -2.69 -10.75
N ALA A 38 10.80 -1.69 -10.24
CA ALA A 38 11.22 -0.52 -11.02
C ALA A 38 12.20 -0.87 -12.15
N GLY A 39 12.91 -2.00 -12.06
CA GLY A 39 13.77 -2.46 -13.16
C GLY A 39 13.02 -2.70 -14.49
N CYS A 40 11.74 -3.04 -14.42
CA CYS A 40 10.87 -3.22 -15.60
C CYS A 40 9.83 -2.10 -15.71
N HIS A 41 9.19 -1.75 -14.59
CA HIS A 41 8.08 -0.79 -14.56
C HIS A 41 8.50 0.67 -14.38
N ASN A 42 9.81 0.92 -14.23
CA ASN A 42 10.43 2.21 -13.90
C ASN A 42 9.99 2.75 -12.52
N GLU A 43 10.77 3.67 -11.96
CA GLU A 43 10.47 4.27 -10.64
C GLU A 43 9.12 5.01 -10.59
N SER A 44 8.66 5.55 -11.73
CA SER A 44 7.36 6.23 -11.84
C SER A 44 6.18 5.29 -12.06
N GLY A 45 6.44 3.99 -12.26
CA GLY A 45 5.41 3.01 -12.62
C GLY A 45 4.79 3.21 -13.99
N ASP A 46 5.42 3.97 -14.90
CA ASP A 46 4.92 4.17 -16.27
C ASP A 46 5.10 2.93 -17.17
N GLY A 47 5.91 1.95 -16.75
CA GLY A 47 6.22 0.80 -17.59
C GLY A 47 7.07 1.14 -18.80
N SER A 48 7.10 0.21 -19.77
CA SER A 48 7.79 0.37 -21.04
C SER A 48 6.94 -0.21 -22.15
N PHE A 49 6.12 0.64 -22.76
CA PHE A 49 5.14 0.23 -23.77
C PHE A 49 5.76 -0.53 -24.96
N LEU A 50 6.91 -0.06 -25.46
CA LEU A 50 7.61 -0.70 -26.59
C LEU A 50 8.17 -2.08 -26.23
N GLN A 51 8.32 -2.39 -24.94
CA GLN A 51 8.77 -3.68 -24.43
C GLN A 51 7.59 -4.53 -23.92
N GLY A 52 6.35 -4.07 -24.07
CA GLY A 52 5.15 -4.76 -23.59
C GLY A 52 4.95 -4.69 -22.08
N ILE A 53 5.70 -3.86 -21.35
CA ILE A 53 5.59 -3.73 -19.90
C ILE A 53 4.52 -2.67 -19.58
N PRO A 54 3.39 -3.04 -18.95
CA PRO A 54 2.30 -2.12 -18.68
C PRO A 54 2.65 -1.10 -17.58
N ALA A 55 1.88 -0.01 -17.54
CA ALA A 55 1.98 1.01 -16.50
C ALA A 55 1.28 0.54 -15.22
N ASN A 56 2.01 0.50 -14.11
CA ASN A 56 1.45 0.20 -12.79
C ASN A 56 0.79 1.43 -12.16
N ASN A 57 1.16 2.65 -12.57
CA ASN A 57 0.56 3.89 -12.07
C ASN A 57 -0.85 4.17 -12.62
N ARG A 58 -1.40 3.26 -13.42
CA ARG A 58 -2.80 3.24 -13.87
C ARG A 58 -3.44 1.88 -13.66
N THR A 59 -2.93 1.12 -12.69
CA THR A 59 -3.49 -0.19 -12.35
C THR A 59 -4.94 -0.04 -11.91
N GLU A 60 -5.82 -0.92 -12.40
CA GLU A 60 -7.21 -1.01 -11.96
C GLU A 60 -7.46 -2.17 -11.00
N PHE A 61 -6.45 -2.99 -10.74
CA PHE A 61 -6.52 -4.06 -9.74
C PHE A 61 -6.73 -3.49 -8.34
N ALA A 62 -7.53 -4.18 -7.53
CA ALA A 62 -7.65 -3.87 -6.11
C ALA A 62 -6.34 -4.19 -5.36
N GLU A 63 -6.13 -3.61 -4.18
CA GLU A 63 -4.89 -3.84 -3.41
C GLU A 63 -4.68 -5.33 -3.09
N SER A 64 -5.75 -6.03 -2.69
CA SER A 64 -5.70 -7.47 -2.41
C SER A 64 -5.39 -8.30 -3.65
N GLU A 65 -5.87 -7.85 -4.81
CA GLU A 65 -5.59 -8.52 -6.08
C GLU A 65 -4.15 -8.29 -6.51
N LEU A 66 -3.62 -7.06 -6.36
CA LEU A 66 -2.20 -6.77 -6.57
C LEU A 66 -1.29 -7.64 -5.71
N VAL A 67 -1.68 -7.95 -4.47
CA VAL A 67 -0.94 -8.89 -3.61
C VAL A 67 -0.82 -10.27 -4.26
N ASP A 68 -1.89 -10.76 -4.88
CA ASP A 68 -1.90 -12.05 -5.54
C ASP A 68 -1.16 -11.98 -6.89
N VAL A 69 -1.32 -10.90 -7.68
CA VAL A 69 -0.50 -10.65 -8.89
C VAL A 69 0.99 -10.69 -8.57
N ILE A 70 1.42 -9.99 -7.51
CA ILE A 70 2.82 -9.90 -7.10
C ILE A 70 3.35 -11.27 -6.65
N ARG A 71 2.59 -12.01 -5.84
CA ARG A 71 3.10 -13.22 -5.18
C ARG A 71 2.96 -14.49 -5.99
N THR A 72 1.87 -14.61 -6.75
CA THR A 72 1.47 -15.84 -7.44
C THR A 72 1.25 -15.66 -8.93
N GLY A 73 1.24 -14.41 -9.42
CA GLY A 73 0.99 -14.08 -10.82
C GLY A 73 -0.50 -13.91 -11.13
N HIS A 74 -0.79 -13.56 -12.37
CA HIS A 74 -2.15 -13.38 -12.90
C HIS A 74 -2.27 -14.07 -14.27
N PRO A 75 -3.38 -14.77 -14.56
CA PRO A 75 -3.54 -15.47 -15.85
C PRO A 75 -3.46 -14.55 -17.06
N ASP A 76 -3.91 -13.29 -16.92
CA ASP A 76 -3.82 -12.28 -17.99
C ASP A 76 -2.45 -11.60 -18.10
N LEU A 77 -1.52 -11.89 -17.18
CA LEU A 77 -0.15 -11.35 -17.16
C LEU A 77 0.89 -12.49 -17.09
N PRO A 78 0.87 -13.45 -18.05
CA PRO A 78 1.70 -14.65 -17.96
C PRO A 78 3.21 -14.37 -18.02
N ASP A 79 3.60 -13.26 -18.65
CA ASP A 79 5.01 -12.88 -18.80
C ASP A 79 5.57 -12.11 -17.60
N MET A 80 4.69 -11.60 -16.72
CA MET A 80 5.13 -10.92 -15.50
C MET A 80 5.62 -11.95 -14.48
N PRO A 81 6.88 -11.90 -14.02
CA PRO A 81 7.34 -12.81 -12.99
C PRO A 81 6.61 -12.55 -11.67
N HIS A 82 6.33 -13.62 -10.93
CA HIS A 82 5.81 -13.53 -9.57
C HIS A 82 6.95 -13.68 -8.55
N PHE A 83 6.76 -13.06 -7.39
CA PHE A 83 7.74 -12.95 -6.32
C PHE A 83 7.23 -13.68 -5.07
N SER A 84 7.20 -15.02 -5.13
CA SER A 84 6.68 -15.86 -4.04
C SER A 84 7.47 -15.72 -2.73
N GLN A 85 8.70 -15.21 -2.79
CA GLN A 85 9.56 -14.92 -1.64
C GLN A 85 9.11 -13.71 -0.82
N LEU A 86 8.36 -12.77 -1.41
CA LEU A 86 7.78 -11.67 -0.66
C LEU A 86 6.71 -12.22 0.27
N SER A 87 6.64 -11.75 1.50
CA SER A 87 5.55 -12.02 2.44
C SER A 87 4.27 -11.29 2.01
N ARG A 88 3.11 -11.69 2.55
CA ARG A 88 1.82 -11.06 2.19
C ARG A 88 1.83 -9.58 2.57
N MET A 89 2.49 -9.26 3.68
CA MET A 89 2.64 -7.90 4.18
C MET A 89 3.58 -7.07 3.31
N GLN A 90 4.70 -7.63 2.84
CA GLN A 90 5.59 -6.94 1.88
C GLN A 90 4.87 -6.67 0.55
N ALA A 91 4.15 -7.65 0.00
CA ALA A 91 3.37 -7.45 -1.21
C ALA A 91 2.25 -6.41 -1.02
N SER A 92 1.60 -6.40 0.15
CA SER A 92 0.60 -5.39 0.50
C SER A 92 1.23 -3.99 0.61
N ALA A 93 2.43 -3.87 1.19
CA ALA A 93 3.15 -2.60 1.23
C ALA A 93 3.43 -2.04 -0.19
N ILE A 94 3.83 -2.89 -1.14
CA ILE A 94 4.00 -2.50 -2.55
C ILE A 94 2.67 -2.06 -3.17
N ALA A 95 1.60 -2.86 -3.00
CA ALA A 95 0.28 -2.55 -3.55
C ALA A 95 -0.28 -1.23 -2.99
N GLN A 96 -0.03 -0.97 -1.71
CA GLN A 96 -0.36 0.29 -1.05
C GLN A 96 0.45 1.48 -1.59
N TYR A 97 1.75 1.29 -1.81
CA TYR A 97 2.59 2.32 -2.44
C TYR A 97 2.09 2.67 -3.84
N LEU A 98 1.74 1.66 -4.65
CA LEU A 98 1.15 1.85 -5.97
C LEU A 98 -0.10 2.72 -5.91
N HIS A 99 -1.08 2.39 -5.06
CA HIS A 99 -2.34 3.13 -4.98
C HIS A 99 -2.22 4.51 -4.35
N ARG A 100 -1.38 4.67 -3.31
CA ARG A 100 -1.33 5.91 -2.55
C ARG A 100 -0.35 6.94 -3.09
N GLN A 101 0.68 6.50 -3.81
CA GLN A 101 1.79 7.38 -4.19
C GLN A 101 2.11 7.37 -5.69
N LEU A 102 1.86 6.27 -6.40
CA LEU A 102 2.14 6.21 -7.84
C LEU A 102 0.90 6.40 -8.72
N LYS A 103 -0.27 5.92 -8.30
CA LYS A 103 -1.49 5.99 -9.13
C LYS A 103 -1.88 7.44 -9.42
N LYS A 104 -2.13 7.73 -10.70
CA LYS A 104 -2.49 9.06 -11.21
C LYS A 104 -3.97 9.13 -11.60
#